data_AF-A0A7Z8KLV3-F1
#
_entry.id   AF-A0A7Z8KLV3-F1
#
_cell.length_a   1.000
_cell.length_b   1.000
_cell.length_c   1.000
_cell.angle_alpha   90.00
_cell.angle_beta   90.00
_cell.angle_gamma   90.00
#
_symmetry.space_group_name_H-M   'P 1'
#
loop_
_entity.id
_entity.type
_entity.pdbx_description
1 polymer ?
#
loop_
_entity_poly.entity_id
_entity_poly.type
_entity_poly.pdbx_seq_one_letter_code
_entity_poly.pdbx_strand_id
1 'polypeptide(L)'
;MSNNFEYLNGAINISAPLPDILQEKGLDAFYENPNNAKWGDVLCRVLYHESIHFWQFLASGYIANLISEEWKRLDHFEQMNEIIPKSDFLKNFSQRPEDIPFSPYELTECWARYWDVHTRSPARIIQEEGIEIGEAKTYNNRLAGNYSWIEYDTIMQQGEDSHLYAQPYRWLLEKASGNSYLIALLFPVITHASFGSPDPVSVFTSCFERATEEDIIKEIMEHRSGNINFDWINSWTFAWDKIVLPTLEEKNLPGFTSGFDVIQRGTLGTHPIYREYLEKAQVLWKFVKLANMFDTSGEDQNDISDYSMDEIENHAIKEMAANNPWIIFALPGQPHYRNLLGHYLSPPIISFKNITYSTNKATSMWESKDKMDETHETFESKANELEIRIRRFRAAEKAQSLGLPLNAFE
;
A
#
# COMPACT_ATOMS: atom_id res chain seq x y z
N MET A 1 11.57 -9.98 17.55
CA MET A 1 10.75 -8.94 16.90
C MET A 1 10.19 -9.58 15.65
N SER A 2 8.87 -9.65 15.52
CA SER A 2 8.22 -10.04 14.26
C SER A 2 8.26 -8.85 13.30
N ASN A 3 8.24 -9.12 12.00
CA ASN A 3 8.07 -8.06 11.01
C ASN A 3 6.60 -7.68 10.94
N ASN A 4 6.26 -6.40 11.08
CA ASN A 4 4.88 -5.90 10.91
C ASN A 4 4.83 -4.37 10.83
N PHE A 5 3.74 -3.86 10.27
CA PHE A 5 3.26 -2.50 10.47
C PHE A 5 2.21 -2.48 11.61
N GLU A 6 2.52 -1.79 12.71
CA GLU A 6 1.61 -1.60 13.84
C GLU A 6 0.74 -0.36 13.61
N TYR A 7 -0.51 -0.59 13.19
CA TYR A 7 -1.44 0.45 12.81
C TYR A 7 -1.79 1.44 13.93
N LEU A 8 -1.68 1.10 15.22
CA LEU A 8 -2.04 2.04 16.29
C LEU A 8 -0.92 3.00 16.68
N ASN A 9 0.34 2.70 16.38
CA ASN A 9 1.47 3.61 16.67
C ASN A 9 2.24 4.04 15.41
N GLY A 10 1.87 3.51 14.24
CA GLY A 10 2.50 3.83 12.97
C GLY A 10 3.91 3.27 12.80
N ALA A 11 4.37 2.40 13.71
CA ALA A 11 5.71 1.84 13.65
C ALA A 11 5.74 0.63 12.71
N ILE A 12 6.72 0.62 11.81
CA ILE A 12 7.14 -0.59 11.12
C ILE A 12 8.22 -1.25 11.94
N ASN A 13 8.02 -2.51 12.32
CA ASN A 13 9.02 -3.31 13.02
C ASN A 13 9.72 -4.24 12.03
N ILE A 14 11.05 -4.22 12.02
CA ILE A 14 11.89 -5.01 11.13
C ILE A 14 12.89 -5.81 11.97
N SER A 15 12.81 -7.14 11.86
CA SER A 15 13.68 -8.07 12.58
C SER A 15 15.14 -8.08 12.10
N ALA A 16 15.40 -7.51 10.93
CA ALA A 16 16.73 -7.32 10.36
C ALA A 16 17.38 -6.00 10.83
N PRO A 17 18.72 -5.93 10.90
CA PRO A 17 19.41 -4.67 11.14
C PRO A 17 19.37 -3.74 9.91
N LEU A 18 19.40 -2.43 10.14
CA LEU A 18 19.61 -1.43 9.09
C LEU A 18 21.08 -1.48 8.62
N PRO A 19 21.35 -1.61 7.30
CA PRO A 19 22.69 -1.55 6.75
C PRO A 19 23.32 -0.17 6.93
N ASP A 20 24.61 -0.11 7.26
CA ASP A 20 25.37 1.13 7.51
C ASP A 20 25.20 2.16 6.38
N ILE A 21 25.18 1.69 5.13
CA ILE A 21 25.02 2.56 3.96
C ILE A 21 23.64 3.26 3.90
N LEU A 22 22.57 2.64 4.41
CA LEU A 22 21.26 3.28 4.52
C LEU A 22 21.17 4.17 5.75
N GLN A 23 21.91 3.84 6.81
CA GLN A 23 22.04 4.72 7.96
C GLN A 23 22.70 6.05 7.57
N GLU A 24 23.70 6.02 6.69
CA GLU A 24 24.36 7.23 6.17
C GLU A 24 23.50 8.01 5.17
N LYS A 25 22.80 7.31 4.26
CA LYS A 25 22.05 7.94 3.15
C LYS A 25 20.62 8.32 3.50
N GLY A 26 20.06 7.75 4.56
CA GLY A 26 18.63 7.81 4.86
C GLY A 26 17.82 6.83 4.01
N LEU A 27 16.54 6.70 4.37
CA LEU A 27 15.64 5.73 3.73
C LEU A 27 15.05 6.19 2.39
N ASP A 28 15.20 7.46 2.01
CA ASP A 28 14.77 7.93 0.69
C ASP A 28 15.47 7.14 -0.43
N ALA A 29 16.77 6.89 -0.27
CA ALA A 29 17.56 6.08 -1.19
C ALA A 29 17.05 4.63 -1.33
N PHE A 30 16.38 4.10 -0.30
CA PHE A 30 15.73 2.81 -0.37
C PHE A 30 14.50 2.86 -1.28
N TYR A 31 13.62 3.86 -1.12
CA TYR A 31 12.40 3.98 -1.92
C TYR A 31 12.66 4.32 -3.39
N GLU A 32 13.75 5.02 -3.69
CA GLU A 32 14.20 5.23 -5.08
C GLU A 32 14.55 3.91 -5.76
N ASN A 33 15.35 3.07 -5.09
CA ASN A 33 15.85 1.82 -5.63
C ASN A 33 15.76 0.69 -4.60
N PRO A 34 14.57 0.11 -4.38
CA PRO A 34 14.38 -0.95 -3.38
C PRO A 34 15.09 -2.25 -3.77
N ASN A 35 15.56 -2.38 -5.01
CA ASN A 35 16.27 -3.55 -5.52
C ASN A 35 17.79 -3.45 -5.44
N ASN A 36 18.35 -2.40 -4.82
CA ASN A 36 19.79 -2.31 -4.69
C ASN A 36 20.32 -3.50 -3.86
N ALA A 37 21.25 -4.27 -4.44
CA ALA A 37 21.85 -5.42 -3.77
C ALA A 37 22.52 -5.06 -2.43
N LYS A 38 22.92 -3.79 -2.23
CA LYS A 38 23.55 -3.31 -0.99
C LYS A 38 22.61 -3.23 0.21
N TRP A 39 21.30 -3.24 0.00
CA TRP A 39 20.31 -3.20 1.07
C TRP A 39 20.11 -4.59 1.71
N GLY A 40 20.46 -5.66 0.99
CA GLY A 40 20.24 -7.04 1.42
C GLY A 40 18.84 -7.55 1.10
N ASP A 41 18.75 -8.82 0.74
CA ASP A 41 17.54 -9.43 0.17
C ASP A 41 16.34 -9.42 1.13
N VAL A 42 16.56 -9.82 2.39
CA VAL A 42 15.48 -9.90 3.40
C VAL A 42 14.97 -8.52 3.80
N LEU A 43 15.88 -7.55 3.98
CA LEU A 43 15.51 -6.20 4.39
C LEU A 43 14.60 -5.53 3.35
N CYS A 44 14.96 -5.66 2.07
CA CYS A 44 14.22 -5.02 0.99
C CYS A 44 12.77 -5.46 0.92
N ARG A 45 12.54 -6.79 1.01
CA ARG A 45 11.18 -7.35 0.96
C ARG A 45 10.33 -6.78 2.07
N VAL A 46 10.81 -6.93 3.30
CA VAL A 46 10.02 -6.66 4.49
C VAL A 46 9.76 -5.18 4.62
N LEU A 47 10.80 -4.35 4.47
CA LEU A 47 10.63 -2.91 4.60
C LEU A 47 9.64 -2.37 3.56
N TYR A 48 9.75 -2.83 2.30
CA TYR A 48 8.83 -2.38 1.26
C TYR A 48 7.40 -2.87 1.49
N HIS A 49 7.20 -4.15 1.85
CA HIS A 49 5.89 -4.74 2.14
C HIS A 49 5.17 -3.99 3.27
N GLU A 50 5.86 -3.73 4.38
CA GLU A 50 5.25 -3.00 5.50
C GLU A 50 5.01 -1.52 5.18
N SER A 51 5.83 -0.90 4.33
CA SER A 51 5.57 0.45 3.82
C SER A 51 4.34 0.51 2.93
N ILE A 52 4.06 -0.55 2.16
CA ILE A 52 2.81 -0.67 1.39
C ILE A 52 1.61 -0.71 2.33
N HIS A 53 1.64 -1.50 3.41
CA HIS A 53 0.56 -1.53 4.41
C HIS A 53 0.29 -0.15 5.00
N PHE A 54 1.34 0.63 5.26
CA PHE A 54 1.21 2.02 5.68
C PHE A 54 0.49 2.89 4.65
N TRP A 55 0.91 2.82 3.37
CA TRP A 55 0.26 3.60 2.31
C TRP A 55 -1.17 3.14 2.01
N GLN A 56 -1.45 1.84 2.14
CA GLN A 56 -2.80 1.29 2.05
C GLN A 56 -3.70 1.85 3.16
N PHE A 57 -3.20 1.97 4.40
CA PHE A 57 -3.94 2.63 5.49
C PHE A 57 -4.30 4.08 5.14
N LEU A 58 -3.34 4.85 4.62
CA LEU A 58 -3.60 6.25 4.22
C LEU A 58 -4.59 6.35 3.05
N ALA A 59 -4.56 5.40 2.13
CA ALA A 59 -5.39 5.38 0.95
C ALA A 59 -6.79 4.78 1.18
N SER A 60 -6.94 3.86 2.13
CA SER A 60 -8.16 3.08 2.32
C SER A 60 -9.04 3.65 3.43
N GLY A 61 -10.25 4.08 3.07
CA GLY A 61 -11.27 4.39 4.06
C GLY A 61 -11.66 3.18 4.90
N TYR A 62 -11.70 1.97 4.33
CA TYR A 62 -12.01 0.75 5.06
C TYR A 62 -10.99 0.46 6.17
N ILE A 63 -9.70 0.40 5.82
CA ILE A 63 -8.61 0.14 6.79
C ILE A 63 -8.57 1.26 7.83
N ALA A 64 -8.64 2.52 7.42
CA ALA A 64 -8.63 3.63 8.36
C ALA A 64 -9.82 3.60 9.33
N ASN A 65 -11.00 3.13 8.91
CA ASN A 65 -12.13 2.96 9.82
C ASN A 65 -11.90 1.83 10.84
N LEU A 66 -11.22 0.72 10.46
CA LEU A 66 -10.84 -0.33 11.42
C LEU A 66 -9.94 0.25 12.52
N ILE A 67 -8.93 1.04 12.12
CA ILE A 67 -8.00 1.65 13.06
C ILE A 67 -8.68 2.73 13.90
N SER A 68 -9.61 3.47 13.32
CA SER A 68 -10.46 4.45 14.01
C SER A 68 -11.29 3.81 15.13
N GLU A 69 -11.84 2.61 14.90
CA GLU A 69 -12.54 1.87 15.95
C GLU A 69 -11.61 1.35 17.04
N GLU A 70 -10.46 0.78 16.69
CA GLU A 70 -9.47 0.37 17.69
C GLU A 70 -8.97 1.56 18.53
N TRP A 71 -8.74 2.71 17.90
CA TRP A 71 -8.37 3.96 18.57
C TRP A 71 -9.46 4.43 19.54
N LYS A 72 -10.74 4.41 19.13
CA LYS A 72 -11.86 4.72 20.03
C LYS A 72 -11.92 3.81 21.25
N ARG A 73 -11.64 2.51 21.07
CA ARG A 73 -11.64 1.53 22.17
C ARG A 73 -10.51 1.81 23.15
N LEU A 74 -9.32 2.15 22.64
CA LEU A 74 -8.18 2.57 23.47
C LEU A 74 -8.50 3.86 24.23
N ASP A 75 -8.98 4.91 23.56
CA ASP A 75 -9.34 6.19 24.19
C ASP A 75 -10.41 6.00 25.29
N HIS A 76 -11.42 5.17 25.02
CA HIS A 76 -12.46 4.87 26.01
C HIS A 76 -11.90 4.13 27.23
N PHE A 77 -11.01 3.16 27.02
CA PHE A 77 -10.33 2.47 28.11
C PHE A 77 -9.55 3.43 28.99
N GLU A 78 -8.82 4.37 28.42
CA GLU A 78 -8.04 5.34 29.20
C GLU A 78 -8.90 6.32 29.99
N GLN A 79 -10.06 6.70 29.44
CA GLN A 79 -10.97 7.65 30.08
C GLN A 79 -11.86 7.02 31.15
N MET A 80 -12.37 5.82 30.87
CA MET A 80 -13.41 5.16 31.66
C MET A 80 -12.90 3.96 32.45
N ASN A 81 -11.68 3.48 32.16
CA ASN A 81 -11.13 2.22 32.68
C ASN A 81 -12.07 1.03 32.39
N GLU A 82 -12.67 1.03 31.20
CA GLU A 82 -13.61 0.02 30.71
C GLU A 82 -13.19 -0.45 29.30
N ILE A 83 -13.36 -1.73 29.00
CA ILE A 83 -13.05 -2.28 27.67
C ILE A 83 -14.35 -2.47 26.88
N ILE A 84 -14.49 -1.71 25.79
CA ILE A 84 -15.57 -1.90 24.83
C ILE A 84 -15.28 -3.16 23.99
N PRO A 85 -16.25 -4.08 23.82
CA PRO A 85 -16.10 -5.23 22.94
C PRO A 85 -15.80 -4.82 21.49
N LYS A 86 -15.06 -5.67 20.76
CA LYS A 86 -14.88 -5.47 19.31
C LYS A 86 -16.24 -5.45 18.61
N SER A 87 -16.43 -4.50 17.71
CA SER A 87 -17.58 -4.47 16.81
C SER A 87 -17.54 -5.68 15.86
N ASP A 88 -18.66 -5.95 15.19
CA ASP A 88 -18.66 -6.99 14.15
C ASP A 88 -17.82 -6.56 12.95
N PHE A 89 -17.72 -5.26 12.67
CA PHE A 89 -16.82 -4.72 11.65
C PHE A 89 -15.35 -5.13 11.89
N LEU A 90 -14.84 -4.96 13.12
CA LEU A 90 -13.50 -5.39 13.51
C LEU A 90 -13.32 -6.92 13.48
N LYS A 91 -14.33 -7.68 13.92
CA LYS A 91 -14.28 -9.15 13.91
C LYS A 91 -14.24 -9.72 12.49
N ASN A 92 -14.97 -9.09 11.57
CA ASN A 92 -15.15 -9.58 10.22
C ASN A 92 -13.93 -9.35 9.32
N PHE A 93 -12.98 -8.48 9.73
CA PHE A 93 -11.78 -8.19 8.95
C PHE A 93 -10.98 -9.45 8.57
N SER A 94 -10.85 -10.41 9.51
CA SER A 94 -10.12 -11.66 9.31
C SER A 94 -11.03 -12.87 9.08
N GLN A 95 -12.34 -12.67 8.92
CA GLN A 95 -13.29 -13.76 8.71
C GLN A 95 -13.66 -13.85 7.22
N ARG A 96 -13.86 -15.08 6.75
CA ARG A 96 -14.43 -15.36 5.42
C ARG A 96 -15.92 -15.63 5.60
N PRO A 97 -16.82 -14.77 5.12
CA PRO A 97 -18.24 -15.09 5.03
C PRO A 97 -18.48 -16.32 4.14
N GLU A 98 -19.55 -17.08 4.37
CA GLU A 98 -19.79 -18.39 3.71
C GLU A 98 -19.78 -18.32 2.17
N ASP A 99 -20.22 -17.19 1.59
CA ASP A 99 -20.30 -16.98 0.14
C ASP A 99 -19.14 -16.15 -0.44
N ILE A 100 -18.16 -15.81 0.39
CA ILE A 100 -17.06 -14.92 0.01
C ILE A 100 -15.73 -15.71 -0.04
N PRO A 101 -14.99 -15.64 -1.16
CA PRO A 101 -13.83 -16.51 -1.39
C PRO A 101 -12.63 -16.23 -0.48
N PHE A 102 -12.54 -15.05 0.13
CA PHE A 102 -11.44 -14.60 0.99
C PHE A 102 -11.86 -13.43 1.88
N SER A 103 -11.18 -13.25 3.00
CA SER A 103 -11.44 -12.14 3.93
C SER A 103 -10.86 -10.81 3.42
N PRO A 104 -11.35 -9.67 3.93
CA PRO A 104 -10.72 -8.36 3.68
C PRO A 104 -9.23 -8.35 4.05
N TYR A 105 -8.84 -9.00 5.15
CA TYR A 105 -7.44 -9.14 5.56
C TYR A 105 -6.59 -9.84 4.50
N GLU A 106 -7.06 -10.98 3.98
CA GLU A 106 -6.32 -11.70 2.94
C GLU A 106 -6.19 -10.88 1.65
N LEU A 107 -7.21 -10.10 1.31
CA LEU A 107 -7.15 -9.18 0.16
C LEU A 107 -6.13 -8.05 0.40
N THR A 108 -6.04 -7.51 1.63
CA THR A 108 -5.01 -6.51 2.00
C THR A 108 -3.60 -7.09 1.86
N GLU A 109 -3.35 -8.30 2.38
CA GLU A 109 -2.05 -8.96 2.25
C GLU A 109 -1.73 -9.32 0.79
N CYS A 110 -2.72 -9.75 0.01
CA CYS A 110 -2.57 -9.95 -1.43
C CYS A 110 -2.22 -8.66 -2.16
N TRP A 111 -2.77 -7.52 -1.73
CA TRP A 111 -2.45 -6.24 -2.31
C TRP A 111 -1.03 -5.78 -1.99
N ALA A 112 -0.56 -6.00 -0.76
CA ALA A 112 0.82 -5.70 -0.38
C ALA A 112 1.79 -6.61 -1.14
N ARG A 113 1.52 -7.92 -1.16
CA ARG A 113 2.34 -8.91 -1.84
C ARG A 113 2.42 -8.68 -3.35
N TYR A 114 1.30 -8.31 -3.98
CA TYR A 114 1.26 -7.94 -5.39
C TYR A 114 2.35 -6.91 -5.73
N TRP A 115 2.44 -5.84 -4.94
CA TRP A 115 3.39 -4.76 -5.17
C TRP A 115 4.82 -5.12 -4.80
N ASP A 116 5.02 -5.90 -3.75
CA ASP A 116 6.32 -6.49 -3.42
C ASP A 116 6.87 -7.28 -4.61
N VAL A 117 6.08 -8.18 -5.20
CA VAL A 117 6.52 -9.01 -6.33
C VAL A 117 6.81 -8.20 -7.57
N HIS A 118 5.91 -7.27 -7.95
CA HIS A 118 6.11 -6.42 -9.12
C HIS A 118 7.32 -5.49 -8.97
N THR A 119 7.56 -4.97 -7.77
CA THR A 119 8.69 -4.07 -7.53
C THR A 119 10.00 -4.84 -7.49
N ARG A 120 10.03 -6.03 -6.87
CA ARG A 120 11.28 -6.78 -6.65
C ARG A 120 11.70 -7.70 -7.77
N SER A 121 10.85 -7.87 -8.78
CA SER A 121 10.94 -8.87 -9.85
C SER A 121 10.63 -10.29 -9.37
N PRO A 122 9.72 -11.01 -10.07
CA PRO A 122 9.42 -12.40 -9.78
C PRO A 122 10.65 -13.31 -9.71
N ALA A 123 11.54 -13.22 -10.71
CA ALA A 123 12.74 -14.05 -10.80
C ALA A 123 13.63 -13.95 -9.55
N ARG A 124 13.74 -12.74 -8.99
CA ARG A 124 14.54 -12.50 -7.79
C ARG A 124 13.89 -13.12 -6.56
N ILE A 125 12.59 -12.94 -6.38
CA ILE A 125 11.89 -13.52 -5.22
C ILE A 125 11.94 -15.05 -5.26
N ILE A 126 11.81 -15.67 -6.42
CA ILE A 126 11.95 -17.14 -6.56
C ILE A 126 13.32 -17.60 -6.08
N GLN A 127 14.38 -16.89 -6.45
CA GLN A 127 15.73 -17.19 -5.99
C GLN A 127 15.88 -17.01 -4.48
N GLU A 128 15.33 -15.93 -3.92
CA GLU A 128 15.41 -15.60 -2.50
C GLU A 128 14.60 -16.56 -1.62
N GLU A 129 13.43 -16.99 -2.08
CA GLU A 129 12.53 -17.90 -1.37
C GLU A 129 12.83 -19.38 -1.65
N GLY A 130 13.77 -19.67 -2.56
CA GLY A 130 14.17 -21.03 -2.90
C GLY A 130 13.06 -21.84 -3.57
N ILE A 131 12.20 -21.20 -4.36
CA ILE A 131 11.07 -21.85 -5.03
C ILE A 131 11.58 -22.63 -6.26
N GLU A 132 11.30 -23.93 -6.30
CA GLU A 132 11.65 -24.76 -7.45
C GLU A 132 10.68 -24.54 -8.63
N ILE A 133 11.15 -23.93 -9.72
CA ILE A 133 10.41 -23.90 -10.99
C ILE A 133 10.81 -25.12 -11.83
N GLY A 134 9.84 -25.98 -12.17
CA GLY A 134 10.09 -27.14 -13.03
C GLY A 134 10.76 -26.77 -14.37
N GLU A 135 11.80 -27.52 -14.76
CA GLU A 135 12.71 -27.25 -15.89
C GLU A 135 12.01 -27.04 -17.26
N ALA A 136 10.84 -27.65 -17.47
CA ALA A 136 10.05 -27.49 -18.69
C ALA A 136 9.46 -26.08 -18.87
N LYS A 137 9.30 -25.31 -17.78
CA LYS A 137 8.76 -23.94 -17.80
C LYS A 137 9.84 -22.86 -18.01
N THR A 138 11.11 -23.20 -17.78
CA THR A 138 12.24 -22.25 -17.79
C THR A 138 12.85 -22.04 -19.17
N TYR A 139 12.73 -23.01 -20.09
CA TYR A 139 13.44 -23.00 -21.38
C TYR A 139 12.90 -21.98 -22.40
N ASN A 140 11.60 -21.63 -22.33
CA ASN A 140 10.99 -20.66 -23.26
C ASN A 140 11.17 -19.19 -22.84
N ASN A 141 11.44 -18.92 -21.56
CA ASN A 141 11.53 -17.54 -21.04
C ASN A 141 12.94 -16.97 -21.01
N ARG A 142 14.00 -17.79 -20.96
CA ARG A 142 15.40 -17.30 -20.88
C ARG A 142 15.90 -16.56 -22.14
N LEU A 143 15.19 -16.65 -23.26
CA LEU A 143 15.56 -15.96 -24.51
C LEU A 143 15.15 -14.49 -24.55
N ALA A 144 14.33 -14.02 -23.59
CA ALA A 144 13.99 -12.62 -23.42
C ALA A 144 14.21 -12.29 -21.93
N GLY A 145 15.06 -11.34 -21.59
CA GLY A 145 15.29 -10.90 -20.20
C GLY A 145 14.09 -10.19 -19.57
N ASN A 146 12.87 -10.68 -19.81
CA ASN A 146 11.59 -10.04 -19.58
C ASN A 146 10.83 -10.75 -18.46
N TYR A 147 10.04 -9.95 -17.73
CA TYR A 147 9.06 -10.36 -16.74
C TYR A 147 8.28 -11.63 -17.16
N SER A 148 8.44 -12.73 -16.42
CA SER A 148 7.72 -13.98 -16.70
C SER A 148 6.43 -14.05 -15.89
N TRP A 149 5.29 -14.07 -16.58
CA TRP A 149 3.98 -14.33 -15.98
C TRP A 149 3.96 -15.63 -15.18
N ILE A 150 4.67 -16.66 -15.64
CA ILE A 150 4.75 -17.94 -14.94
C ILE A 150 5.46 -17.80 -13.59
N GLU A 151 6.54 -17.04 -13.54
CA GLU A 151 7.27 -16.78 -12.29
C GLU A 151 6.39 -15.99 -11.32
N TYR A 152 5.75 -14.93 -11.82
CA TYR A 152 4.82 -14.13 -11.05
C TYR A 152 3.68 -14.97 -10.45
N ASP A 153 3.00 -15.75 -11.28
CA ASP A 153 1.89 -16.61 -10.87
C ASP A 153 2.34 -17.66 -9.86
N THR A 154 3.57 -18.18 -10.01
CA THR A 154 4.14 -19.18 -9.10
C THR A 154 4.33 -18.57 -7.72
N ILE A 155 4.93 -17.38 -7.62
CA ILE A 155 5.18 -16.71 -6.33
C ILE A 155 3.88 -16.32 -5.66
N MET A 156 2.93 -15.74 -6.41
CA MET A 156 1.64 -15.35 -5.85
C MET A 156 0.82 -16.54 -5.36
N GLN A 157 1.09 -17.76 -5.83
CA GLN A 157 0.40 -18.97 -5.40
C GLN A 157 1.15 -19.80 -4.35
N GLN A 158 2.48 -19.76 -4.34
CA GLN A 158 3.34 -20.71 -3.61
C GLN A 158 4.43 -20.05 -2.77
N GLY A 159 4.57 -18.73 -2.83
CA GLY A 159 5.59 -18.01 -2.08
C GLY A 159 5.44 -18.14 -0.57
N GLU A 160 6.44 -17.62 0.13
CA GLU A 160 6.43 -17.49 1.60
C GLU A 160 5.13 -16.80 2.05
N ASP A 161 4.52 -17.31 3.12
CA ASP A 161 3.23 -16.82 3.64
C ASP A 161 2.05 -16.86 2.66
N SER A 162 2.11 -17.69 1.61
CA SER A 162 0.99 -17.85 0.65
C SER A 162 -0.35 -18.21 1.28
N HIS A 163 -0.37 -18.77 2.49
CA HIS A 163 -1.60 -18.98 3.25
C HIS A 163 -2.35 -17.69 3.62
N LEU A 164 -1.68 -16.53 3.63
CA LEU A 164 -2.25 -15.22 3.94
C LEU A 164 -2.78 -14.47 2.72
N TYR A 165 -2.19 -14.67 1.53
CA TYR A 165 -2.50 -13.85 0.34
C TYR A 165 -2.86 -14.62 -0.93
N ALA A 166 -2.55 -15.92 -1.02
CA ALA A 166 -2.70 -16.63 -2.29
C ALA A 166 -4.17 -16.87 -2.66
N GLN A 167 -5.08 -16.89 -1.68
CA GLN A 167 -6.48 -17.21 -1.92
C GLN A 167 -7.18 -16.17 -2.83
N PRO A 168 -7.08 -14.85 -2.57
CA PRO A 168 -7.55 -13.84 -3.53
C PRO A 168 -6.97 -14.02 -4.93
N TYR A 169 -5.66 -14.25 -5.03
CA TYR A 169 -5.00 -14.39 -6.32
C TYR A 169 -5.43 -15.63 -7.11
N ARG A 170 -5.61 -16.78 -6.44
CA ARG A 170 -6.14 -18.00 -7.07
C ARG A 170 -7.55 -17.79 -7.62
N TRP A 171 -8.40 -17.10 -6.87
CA TRP A 171 -9.74 -16.74 -7.33
C TRP A 171 -9.71 -15.86 -8.60
N LEU A 172 -8.78 -14.90 -8.66
CA LEU A 172 -8.58 -14.06 -9.85
C LEU A 172 -8.14 -14.90 -11.07
N LEU A 173 -7.20 -15.81 -10.88
CA LEU A 173 -6.74 -16.71 -11.95
C LEU A 173 -7.87 -17.59 -12.49
N GLU A 174 -8.72 -18.12 -11.61
CA GLU A 174 -9.89 -18.90 -12.00
C GLU A 174 -10.85 -18.04 -12.85
N LYS A 175 -11.21 -16.85 -12.36
CA LYS A 175 -12.14 -15.94 -13.04
C LYS A 175 -11.61 -15.42 -14.37
N ALA A 176 -10.31 -15.12 -14.43
CA ALA A 176 -9.65 -14.65 -15.64
C ALA A 176 -9.28 -15.79 -16.61
N SER A 177 -9.69 -17.04 -16.36
CA SER A 177 -9.29 -18.20 -17.17
C SER A 177 -7.77 -18.31 -17.37
N GLY A 178 -7.01 -17.98 -16.33
CA GLY A 178 -5.54 -17.97 -16.35
C GLY A 178 -4.89 -16.76 -17.03
N ASN A 179 -5.64 -15.69 -17.34
CA ASN A 179 -5.08 -14.46 -17.92
C ASN A 179 -4.42 -13.58 -16.86
N SER A 180 -3.17 -13.89 -16.52
CA SER A 180 -2.39 -13.17 -15.50
C SER A 180 -2.06 -11.72 -15.86
N TYR A 181 -2.03 -11.40 -17.16
CA TYR A 181 -1.83 -10.03 -17.62
C TYR A 181 -3.04 -9.14 -17.29
N LEU A 182 -4.27 -9.63 -17.53
CA LEU A 182 -5.49 -8.94 -17.13
C LEU A 182 -5.51 -8.67 -15.62
N ILE A 183 -5.13 -9.68 -14.83
CA ILE A 183 -5.03 -9.58 -13.38
C ILE A 183 -4.02 -8.50 -13.00
N ALA A 184 -2.80 -8.57 -13.52
CA ALA A 184 -1.78 -7.58 -13.20
C ALA A 184 -2.21 -6.16 -13.56
N LEU A 185 -2.90 -5.99 -14.69
CA LEU A 185 -3.34 -4.66 -15.09
C LEU A 185 -4.40 -4.08 -14.14
N LEU A 186 -5.44 -4.86 -13.83
CA LEU A 186 -6.64 -4.35 -13.19
C LEU A 186 -6.68 -4.52 -11.68
N PHE A 187 -5.99 -5.52 -11.15
CA PHE A 187 -5.96 -5.79 -9.72
C PHE A 187 -5.65 -4.56 -8.86
N PRO A 188 -4.61 -3.74 -9.14
CA PRO A 188 -4.31 -2.61 -8.27
C PRO A 188 -5.41 -1.53 -8.27
N VAL A 189 -6.03 -1.27 -9.42
CA VAL A 189 -7.10 -0.27 -9.56
C VAL A 189 -8.37 -0.74 -8.84
N ILE A 190 -8.79 -1.98 -9.12
CA ILE A 190 -9.99 -2.57 -8.51
C ILE A 190 -9.81 -2.71 -7.01
N THR A 191 -8.66 -3.18 -6.54
CA THR A 191 -8.39 -3.34 -5.10
C THR A 191 -8.41 -2.00 -4.40
N HIS A 192 -7.69 -1.00 -4.92
CA HIS A 192 -7.67 0.35 -4.37
C HIS A 192 -9.09 0.92 -4.22
N ALA A 193 -9.90 0.88 -5.29
CA ALA A 193 -11.27 1.38 -5.26
C ALA A 193 -12.15 0.62 -4.24
N SER A 194 -12.00 -0.70 -4.19
CA SER A 194 -12.78 -1.56 -3.31
C SER A 194 -12.54 -1.24 -1.83
N PHE A 195 -11.29 -0.96 -1.46
CA PHE A 195 -10.90 -0.52 -0.12
C PHE A 195 -11.33 0.90 0.24
N GLY A 196 -11.93 1.64 -0.69
CA GLY A 196 -12.66 2.88 -0.42
C GLY A 196 -14.11 2.67 0.01
N SER A 197 -14.60 1.43 0.01
CA SER A 197 -15.97 1.06 0.37
C SER A 197 -16.06 0.40 1.75
N PRO A 198 -17.24 0.34 2.39
CA PRO A 198 -17.44 -0.40 3.65
C PRO A 198 -17.43 -1.94 3.48
N ASP A 199 -17.50 -2.44 2.24
CA ASP A 199 -17.55 -3.89 1.93
C ASP A 199 -16.57 -4.23 0.79
N PRO A 200 -15.25 -4.19 1.07
CA PRO A 200 -14.22 -4.23 0.05
C PRO A 200 -14.22 -5.52 -0.75
N VAL A 201 -14.50 -6.67 -0.12
CA VAL A 201 -14.44 -7.95 -0.85
C VAL A 201 -15.61 -8.06 -1.83
N SER A 202 -16.82 -7.67 -1.43
CA SER A 202 -17.99 -7.67 -2.32
C SER A 202 -17.84 -6.70 -3.50
N VAL A 203 -17.26 -5.52 -3.27
CA VAL A 203 -16.96 -4.58 -4.36
C VAL A 203 -15.88 -5.15 -5.27
N PHE A 204 -14.81 -5.69 -4.70
CA PHE A 204 -13.69 -6.27 -5.44
C PHE A 204 -14.14 -7.40 -6.36
N THR A 205 -14.91 -8.36 -5.84
CA THR A 205 -15.37 -9.50 -6.64
C THR A 205 -16.30 -9.06 -7.76
N SER A 206 -17.25 -8.15 -7.49
CA SER A 206 -18.15 -7.64 -8.54
C SER A 206 -17.42 -6.83 -9.61
N CYS A 207 -16.45 -6.00 -9.23
CA CYS A 207 -15.60 -5.28 -10.19
C CYS A 207 -14.82 -6.26 -11.05
N PHE A 208 -14.21 -7.28 -10.46
CA PHE A 208 -13.40 -8.23 -11.22
C PHE A 208 -14.25 -9.15 -12.11
N GLU A 209 -15.46 -9.53 -11.68
CA GLU A 209 -16.39 -10.27 -12.53
C GLU A 209 -16.79 -9.44 -13.77
N ARG A 210 -17.09 -8.15 -13.59
CA ARG A 210 -17.29 -7.24 -14.73
C ARG A 210 -16.04 -7.14 -15.61
N ALA A 211 -14.86 -7.05 -15.01
CA ALA A 211 -13.60 -6.98 -15.74
C ALA A 211 -13.35 -8.19 -16.68
N THR A 212 -14.04 -9.31 -16.43
CA THR A 212 -13.96 -10.52 -17.24
C THR A 212 -14.98 -10.59 -18.37
N GLU A 213 -15.82 -9.56 -18.54
CA GLU A 213 -16.72 -9.45 -19.69
C GLU A 213 -15.92 -9.31 -21.00
N GLU A 214 -16.41 -9.95 -22.07
CA GLU A 214 -15.66 -10.15 -23.33
C GLU A 214 -15.27 -8.82 -23.99
N ASP A 215 -16.15 -7.83 -23.97
CA ASP A 215 -15.93 -6.50 -24.52
C ASP A 215 -14.88 -5.72 -23.73
N ILE A 216 -14.90 -5.81 -22.40
CA ILE A 216 -13.89 -5.19 -21.53
C ILE A 216 -12.52 -5.83 -21.74
N ILE A 217 -12.45 -7.17 -21.77
CA ILE A 217 -11.19 -7.88 -22.05
C ILE A 217 -10.65 -7.44 -23.41
N LYS A 218 -11.50 -7.42 -24.45
CA LYS A 218 -11.08 -7.05 -25.80
C LYS A 218 -10.48 -5.64 -25.84
N GLU A 219 -11.18 -4.67 -25.27
CA GLU A 219 -10.73 -3.27 -25.23
C GLU A 219 -9.36 -3.15 -24.54
N ILE A 220 -9.18 -3.80 -23.39
CA ILE A 220 -7.91 -3.78 -22.65
C ILE A 220 -6.78 -4.41 -23.46
N MET A 221 -7.04 -5.55 -24.11
CA MET A 221 -6.01 -6.27 -24.86
C MET A 221 -5.61 -5.54 -26.15
N GLU A 222 -6.50 -4.74 -26.75
CA GLU A 222 -6.22 -3.95 -27.95
C GLU A 222 -5.26 -2.78 -27.66
N HIS A 223 -5.24 -2.26 -26.43
CA HIS A 223 -4.44 -1.08 -26.04
C HIS A 223 -3.13 -1.41 -25.30
N ARG A 224 -2.72 -2.68 -25.27
CA ARG A 224 -1.47 -3.09 -24.62
C ARG A 224 -0.25 -2.52 -25.35
N SER A 225 0.65 -1.90 -24.60
CA SER A 225 1.96 -1.45 -25.09
C SER A 225 3.04 -2.53 -24.94
N GLY A 226 2.84 -3.46 -24.01
CA GLY A 226 3.86 -4.44 -23.61
C GLY A 226 4.81 -3.92 -22.52
N ASN A 227 4.64 -2.66 -22.09
CA ASN A 227 5.26 -2.10 -20.90
C ASN A 227 4.19 -1.95 -19.80
N ILE A 228 4.26 -2.82 -18.78
CA ILE A 228 3.26 -2.87 -17.71
C ILE A 228 3.13 -1.55 -16.95
N ASN A 229 4.20 -0.75 -16.82
CA ASN A 229 4.13 0.54 -16.15
C ASN A 229 3.24 1.51 -16.93
N PHE A 230 3.41 1.56 -18.25
CA PHE A 230 2.59 2.40 -19.11
C PHE A 230 1.15 1.87 -19.20
N ASP A 231 1.00 0.55 -19.27
CA ASP A 231 -0.30 -0.10 -19.34
C ASP A 231 -1.14 0.18 -18.08
N TRP A 232 -0.54 0.19 -16.87
CA TRP A 232 -1.23 0.59 -15.64
C TRP A 232 -1.77 2.01 -15.69
N ILE A 233 -1.01 2.97 -16.21
CA ILE A 233 -1.43 4.37 -16.32
C ILE A 233 -2.57 4.51 -17.34
N ASN A 234 -2.43 3.89 -18.51
CA ASN A 234 -3.43 3.97 -19.58
C ASN A 234 -4.75 3.30 -19.21
N SER A 235 -4.67 2.19 -18.47
CA SER A 235 -5.86 1.45 -18.04
C SER A 235 -6.58 2.11 -16.86
N TRP A 236 -5.96 3.06 -16.15
CA TRP A 236 -6.53 3.69 -14.96
C TRP A 236 -7.93 4.28 -15.22
N THR A 237 -8.03 5.23 -16.15
CA THR A 237 -9.30 5.92 -16.46
C THR A 237 -10.34 4.95 -17.00
N PHE A 238 -9.93 4.04 -17.89
CA PHE A 238 -10.82 3.03 -18.45
C PHE A 238 -11.38 2.10 -17.37
N ALA A 239 -10.52 1.53 -16.53
CA ALA A 239 -10.92 0.65 -15.45
C ALA A 239 -11.81 1.37 -14.44
N TRP A 240 -11.50 2.64 -14.14
CA TRP A 240 -12.33 3.44 -13.25
C TRP A 240 -13.74 3.65 -13.82
N ASP A 241 -13.84 4.13 -15.06
CA ASP A 241 -15.10 4.53 -15.67
C ASP A 241 -15.98 3.36 -16.13
N LYS A 242 -15.36 2.26 -16.58
CA LYS A 242 -16.08 1.11 -17.14
C LYS A 242 -16.26 -0.04 -16.16
N ILE A 243 -15.41 -0.14 -15.14
CA ILE A 243 -15.46 -1.25 -14.19
C ILE A 243 -15.92 -0.75 -12.82
N VAL A 244 -15.16 0.16 -12.22
CA VAL A 244 -15.35 0.57 -10.82
C VAL A 244 -16.63 1.39 -10.62
N LEU A 245 -16.78 2.50 -11.34
CA LEU A 245 -17.92 3.42 -11.13
C LEU A 245 -19.27 2.71 -11.31
N PRO A 246 -19.51 1.92 -12.37
CA PRO A 246 -20.81 1.27 -12.51
C PRO A 246 -21.03 0.21 -11.42
N THR A 247 -19.98 -0.40 -10.84
CA THR A 247 -20.15 -1.38 -9.73
C THR A 247 -20.56 -0.66 -8.45
N LEU A 248 -19.96 0.50 -8.17
CA LEU A 248 -20.34 1.30 -7.01
C LEU A 248 -21.78 1.82 -7.14
N GLU A 249 -22.17 2.27 -8.33
CA GLU A 249 -23.54 2.73 -8.63
C GLU A 249 -24.57 1.62 -8.45
N GLU A 250 -24.35 0.43 -9.01
CA GLU A 250 -25.26 -0.72 -8.87
C GLU A 250 -25.43 -1.17 -7.42
N LYS A 251 -24.35 -1.11 -6.63
CA LYS A 251 -24.40 -1.44 -5.20
C LYS A 251 -24.94 -0.30 -4.33
N ASN A 252 -25.30 0.85 -4.91
CA ASN A 252 -25.72 2.05 -4.20
C ASN A 252 -24.71 2.49 -3.11
N LEU A 253 -23.42 2.31 -3.39
CA LEU A 253 -22.35 2.69 -2.47
C LEU A 253 -21.93 4.14 -2.73
N PRO A 254 -21.49 4.87 -1.69
CA PRO A 254 -20.90 6.18 -1.91
C PRO A 254 -19.64 6.05 -2.76
N GLY A 255 -19.21 7.17 -3.35
CA GLY A 255 -17.91 7.26 -3.99
C GLY A 255 -16.76 6.87 -3.05
N PHE A 256 -15.59 6.68 -3.64
CA PHE A 256 -14.36 6.32 -2.95
C PHE A 256 -14.11 7.19 -1.70
N THR A 257 -13.95 6.54 -0.53
CA THR A 257 -13.53 7.19 0.72
C THR A 257 -12.07 6.85 1.00
N SER A 258 -11.22 7.85 1.14
CA SER A 258 -9.81 7.64 1.47
C SER A 258 -9.56 7.48 2.97
N GLY A 259 -8.39 6.97 3.34
CA GLY A 259 -7.95 6.96 4.74
C GLY A 259 -7.75 8.37 5.29
N PHE A 260 -7.26 9.31 4.47
CA PHE A 260 -7.17 10.73 4.82
C PHE A 260 -8.53 11.34 5.19
N ASP A 261 -9.60 11.01 4.47
CA ASP A 261 -10.96 11.49 4.78
C ASP A 261 -11.40 11.00 6.18
N VAL A 262 -11.09 9.74 6.50
CA VAL A 262 -11.39 9.14 7.81
C VAL A 262 -10.56 9.80 8.91
N ILE A 263 -9.28 10.08 8.67
CA ILE A 263 -8.42 10.81 9.61
C ILE A 263 -8.97 12.21 9.85
N GLN A 264 -9.36 12.93 8.80
CA GLN A 264 -9.82 14.31 8.90
C GLN A 264 -11.15 14.45 9.65
N ARG A 265 -12.13 13.57 9.39
CA ARG A 265 -13.48 13.68 9.94
C ARG A 265 -13.72 12.86 11.21
N GLY A 266 -12.85 11.89 11.49
CA GLY A 266 -13.05 10.86 12.50
C GLY A 266 -12.24 11.08 13.78
N THR A 267 -12.26 10.07 14.65
CA THR A 267 -11.49 10.08 15.91
C THR A 267 -9.99 9.97 15.71
N LEU A 268 -9.54 9.46 14.55
CA LEU A 268 -8.13 9.51 14.18
C LEU A 268 -7.61 10.95 13.98
N GLY A 269 -8.49 11.97 13.89
CA GLY A 269 -8.07 13.37 13.85
C GLY A 269 -7.37 13.84 15.13
N THR A 270 -7.56 13.16 16.26
CA THR A 270 -6.84 13.43 17.51
C THR A 270 -5.58 12.56 17.67
N HIS A 271 -5.36 11.59 16.78
CA HIS A 271 -4.22 10.69 16.84
C HIS A 271 -2.90 11.50 16.71
N PRO A 272 -1.94 11.35 17.63
CA PRO A 272 -0.80 12.27 17.73
C PRO A 272 0.18 12.20 16.55
N ILE A 273 0.13 11.09 15.79
CA ILE A 273 0.94 10.82 14.58
C ILE A 273 0.12 11.08 13.30
N TYR A 274 -0.91 10.29 13.02
CA TYR A 274 -1.64 10.34 11.74
C TYR A 274 -2.28 11.67 11.36
N ARG A 275 -2.66 12.52 12.33
CA ARG A 275 -3.15 13.86 12.01
C ARG A 275 -2.13 14.71 11.22
N GLU A 276 -0.84 14.47 11.42
CA GLU A 276 0.24 15.19 10.72
C GLU A 276 0.34 14.77 9.24
N TYR A 277 -0.16 13.59 8.89
CA TYR A 277 -0.13 13.12 7.50
C TYR A 277 -1.14 13.83 6.60
N LEU A 278 -2.15 14.50 7.16
CA LEU A 278 -3.05 15.37 6.38
C LEU A 278 -2.27 16.52 5.73
N GLU A 279 -1.35 17.14 6.47
CA GLU A 279 -0.51 18.23 5.96
C GLU A 279 0.54 17.70 4.98
N LYS A 280 1.19 16.58 5.30
CA LYS A 280 2.15 15.91 4.39
C LYS A 280 1.52 15.59 3.04
N ALA A 281 0.28 15.10 3.03
CA ALA A 281 -0.44 14.80 1.81
C ALA A 281 -0.75 16.07 1.00
N GLN A 282 -1.10 17.18 1.66
CA GLN A 282 -1.25 18.48 0.98
C GLN A 282 0.02 18.97 0.31
N VAL A 283 1.18 18.76 0.93
CA VAL A 283 2.48 19.09 0.34
C VAL A 283 2.71 18.25 -0.92
N LEU A 284 2.47 16.94 -0.85
CA LEU A 284 2.57 16.05 -2.01
C LEU A 284 1.64 16.50 -3.15
N TRP A 285 0.37 16.77 -2.86
CA TRP A 285 -0.59 17.21 -3.89
C TRP A 285 -0.18 18.54 -4.55
N LYS A 286 0.35 19.48 -3.77
CA LYS A 286 0.89 20.74 -4.31
C LYS A 286 2.11 20.50 -5.18
N PHE A 287 3.01 19.62 -4.75
CA PHE A 287 4.22 19.26 -5.50
C PHE A 287 3.86 18.68 -6.87
N VAL A 288 2.99 17.67 -6.90
CA VAL A 288 2.60 16.99 -8.15
C VAL A 288 1.94 17.97 -9.12
N LYS A 289 1.04 18.83 -8.64
CA LYS A 289 0.42 19.88 -9.48
C LYS A 289 1.45 20.86 -10.04
N LEU A 290 2.39 21.30 -9.20
CA LEU A 290 3.44 22.25 -9.61
C LEU A 290 4.41 21.62 -10.62
N ALA A 291 4.81 20.37 -10.40
CA ALA A 291 5.67 19.62 -11.32
C ALA A 291 5.03 19.50 -12.70
N ASN A 292 3.72 19.23 -12.77
CA ASN A 292 2.97 19.18 -14.02
C ASN A 292 2.92 20.56 -14.72
N MET A 293 2.72 21.65 -13.97
CA MET A 293 2.74 23.00 -14.54
C MET A 293 4.10 23.36 -15.16
N PHE A 294 5.21 22.96 -14.54
CA PHE A 294 6.55 23.22 -15.08
C PHE A 294 6.90 22.36 -16.30
N ASP A 295 6.41 21.13 -16.36
CA ASP A 295 6.49 20.29 -17.57
C ASP A 295 5.81 21.00 -18.75
N THR A 296 4.58 21.49 -18.56
CA THR A 296 3.78 22.10 -19.64
C THR A 296 4.21 23.50 -20.08
N SER A 297 5.05 24.21 -19.30
CA SER A 297 5.40 25.62 -19.56
C SER A 297 6.76 25.82 -20.23
N GLY A 298 7.56 24.76 -20.39
CA GLY A 298 8.86 24.80 -21.06
C GLY A 298 8.84 24.43 -22.55
N GLU A 299 7.71 23.96 -23.08
CA GLU A 299 7.64 23.35 -24.40
C GLU A 299 6.93 24.28 -25.40
N ASP A 300 7.72 25.01 -26.18
CA ASP A 300 7.31 25.33 -27.55
C ASP A 300 6.88 24.00 -28.21
N GLN A 301 5.73 24.00 -28.88
CA GLN A 301 5.05 22.85 -29.53
C GLN A 301 5.87 22.22 -30.68
N ASN A 302 7.14 21.90 -30.45
CA ASN A 302 8.00 21.25 -31.40
C ASN A 302 7.83 19.73 -31.25
N ASP A 303 7.18 19.16 -32.26
CA ASP A 303 7.20 17.76 -32.69
C ASP A 303 7.44 16.70 -31.59
N ILE A 304 6.35 16.08 -31.13
CA ILE A 304 6.33 14.88 -30.25
C ILE A 304 7.23 13.75 -30.77
N SER A 305 7.62 13.79 -32.05
CA SER A 305 8.51 12.82 -32.70
C SER A 305 9.95 12.79 -32.18
N ASP A 306 10.40 13.79 -31.42
CA ASP A 306 11.75 13.85 -30.84
C ASP A 306 11.85 13.33 -29.38
N TYR A 307 10.74 12.97 -28.74
CA TYR A 307 10.75 12.48 -27.36
C TYR A 307 11.21 11.02 -27.26
N SER A 308 12.05 10.74 -26.27
CA SER A 308 12.29 9.36 -25.85
C SER A 308 11.04 8.77 -25.18
N MET A 309 10.88 7.44 -25.26
CA MET A 309 9.77 6.74 -24.59
C MET A 309 9.75 7.00 -23.08
N ASP A 310 10.93 7.14 -22.46
CA ASP A 310 11.07 7.44 -21.04
C ASP A 310 10.53 8.83 -20.68
N GLU A 311 10.72 9.82 -21.55
CA GLU A 311 10.18 11.19 -21.35
C GLU A 311 8.66 11.21 -21.50
N ILE A 312 8.12 10.49 -22.48
CA ILE A 312 6.66 10.33 -22.67
C ILE A 312 6.04 9.64 -21.45
N GLU A 313 6.65 8.56 -20.96
CA GLU A 313 6.20 7.83 -19.77
C GLU A 313 6.21 8.76 -18.54
N ASN A 314 7.29 9.52 -18.34
CA ASN A 314 7.40 10.45 -17.22
C ASN A 314 6.38 11.59 -17.28
N HIS A 315 6.10 12.11 -18.47
CA HIS A 315 5.08 13.14 -18.66
C HIS A 315 3.68 12.59 -18.32
N ALA A 316 3.30 11.44 -18.89
CA ALA A 316 2.00 10.82 -18.65
C ALA A 316 1.79 10.48 -17.16
N ILE A 317 2.83 9.98 -16.49
CA ILE A 317 2.81 9.68 -15.05
C ILE A 317 2.53 10.95 -14.22
N LYS A 318 3.19 12.07 -14.54
CA LYS A 318 3.02 13.35 -13.83
C LYS A 318 1.63 13.95 -14.10
N GLU A 319 1.21 13.97 -15.35
CA GLU A 319 -0.09 14.52 -15.77
C GLU A 319 -1.24 13.77 -15.09
N MET A 320 -1.21 12.43 -15.15
CA MET A 320 -2.25 11.61 -14.53
C MET A 320 -2.32 11.83 -13.02
N ALA A 321 -1.19 11.89 -12.34
CA ALA A 321 -1.14 12.14 -10.89
C ALA A 321 -1.60 13.56 -10.52
N ALA A 322 -1.40 14.56 -11.39
CA ALA A 322 -1.87 15.92 -11.16
C ALA A 322 -3.39 16.04 -11.27
N ASN A 323 -4.00 15.25 -12.16
CA ASN A 323 -5.45 15.22 -12.38
C ASN A 323 -6.18 14.30 -11.39
N ASN A 324 -5.57 13.16 -11.04
CA ASN A 324 -6.11 12.20 -10.10
C ASN A 324 -5.00 11.67 -9.15
N PRO A 325 -4.74 12.35 -8.03
CA PRO A 325 -3.62 12.01 -7.14
C PRO A 325 -3.77 10.65 -6.45
N TRP A 326 -4.95 10.04 -6.46
CA TRP A 326 -5.17 8.72 -5.88
C TRP A 326 -4.41 7.61 -6.62
N ILE A 327 -4.10 7.82 -7.91
CA ILE A 327 -3.31 6.88 -8.70
C ILE A 327 -1.94 6.58 -8.06
N ILE A 328 -1.36 7.55 -7.34
CA ILE A 328 -0.09 7.40 -6.62
C ILE A 328 -0.18 6.26 -5.60
N PHE A 329 -1.31 6.16 -4.89
CA PHE A 329 -1.56 5.13 -3.89
C PHE A 329 -2.09 3.83 -4.47
N ALA A 330 -2.76 3.88 -5.61
CA ALA A 330 -3.17 2.67 -6.30
C ALA A 330 -1.98 1.95 -6.93
N LEU A 331 -0.98 2.70 -7.41
CA LEU A 331 0.19 2.21 -8.14
C LEU A 331 1.54 2.48 -7.43
N PRO A 332 1.73 2.12 -6.14
CA PRO A 332 2.96 2.40 -5.39
C PRO A 332 4.19 1.63 -5.90
N GLY A 333 4.03 0.66 -6.82
CA GLY A 333 5.15 0.00 -7.50
C GLY A 333 5.75 0.82 -8.63
N GLN A 334 5.02 1.82 -9.16
CA GLN A 334 5.56 2.76 -10.14
C GLN A 334 6.76 3.50 -9.53
N PRO A 335 7.95 3.49 -10.16
CA PRO A 335 9.15 4.08 -9.56
C PRO A 335 8.97 5.53 -9.10
N HIS A 336 8.29 6.35 -9.91
CA HIS A 336 7.98 7.74 -9.59
C HIS A 336 7.06 7.87 -8.38
N TYR A 337 5.95 7.14 -8.34
CA TYR A 337 5.00 7.21 -7.23
C TYR A 337 5.58 6.64 -5.95
N ARG A 338 6.34 5.55 -6.02
CA ARG A 338 7.08 5.00 -4.89
C ARG A 338 8.02 6.01 -4.26
N ASN A 339 8.80 6.72 -5.08
CA ASN A 339 9.71 7.75 -4.60
C ASN A 339 8.94 8.89 -3.92
N LEU A 340 7.88 9.39 -4.55
CA LEU A 340 7.01 10.42 -3.97
C LEU A 340 6.43 10.00 -2.62
N LEU A 341 5.92 8.76 -2.53
CA LEU A 341 5.39 8.21 -1.29
C LEU A 341 6.48 8.05 -0.24
N GLY A 342 7.65 7.50 -0.59
CA GLY A 342 8.78 7.37 0.33
C GLY A 342 9.27 8.72 0.86
N HIS A 343 9.33 9.74 0.02
CA HIS A 343 9.86 11.05 0.39
C HIS A 343 8.83 11.90 1.17
N TYR A 344 7.61 12.03 0.67
CA TYR A 344 6.60 12.91 1.27
C TYR A 344 5.72 12.21 2.32
N LEU A 345 5.51 10.90 2.18
CA LEU A 345 4.61 10.09 2.99
C LEU A 345 5.32 8.81 3.49
N SER A 346 6.57 8.94 3.94
CA SER A 346 7.28 7.81 4.56
C SER A 346 6.58 7.38 5.84
N PRO A 347 6.68 6.09 6.22
CA PRO A 347 6.23 5.60 7.52
C PRO A 347 6.88 6.39 8.65
N PRO A 348 6.14 6.78 9.71
CA PRO A 348 6.62 7.75 10.68
C PRO A 348 7.84 7.24 11.44
N ILE A 349 7.86 5.93 11.71
CA ILE A 349 8.92 5.24 12.43
C ILE A 349 9.14 3.87 11.82
N ILE A 350 10.42 3.49 11.72
CA ILE A 350 10.84 2.16 11.33
C ILE A 350 11.86 1.67 12.35
N SER A 351 11.48 0.67 13.13
CA SER A 351 12.27 0.04 14.18
C SER A 351 13.01 -1.16 13.61
N PHE A 352 14.30 -1.02 13.35
CA PHE A 352 15.19 -2.13 13.00
C PHE A 352 15.75 -2.80 14.26
N LYS A 353 16.34 -3.98 14.10
CA LYS A 353 16.96 -4.71 15.22
C LYS A 353 18.03 -3.91 15.98
N ASN A 354 18.76 -3.03 15.28
CA ASN A 354 19.89 -2.26 15.83
C ASN A 354 19.61 -0.77 16.02
N ILE A 355 18.58 -0.20 15.37
CA ILE A 355 18.32 1.24 15.38
C ILE A 355 16.85 1.53 15.08
N THR A 356 16.30 2.60 15.67
CA THR A 356 15.01 3.16 15.30
C THR A 356 15.23 4.36 14.38
N TYR A 357 14.66 4.31 13.18
CA TYR A 357 14.63 5.44 12.26
C TYR A 357 13.32 6.19 12.42
N SER A 358 13.39 7.50 12.69
CA SER A 358 12.22 8.39 12.75
C SER A 358 12.28 9.38 11.60
N THR A 359 11.19 9.46 10.84
CA THR A 359 11.09 10.46 9.77
C THR A 359 11.06 11.87 10.33
N ASN A 360 11.75 12.79 9.67
CA ASN A 360 11.74 14.19 10.08
C ASN A 360 10.35 14.81 9.86
N LYS A 361 9.92 15.63 10.83
CA LYS A 361 8.66 16.37 10.78
C LYS A 361 8.62 17.42 9.66
N ALA A 362 9.79 17.99 9.31
CA ALA A 362 9.90 19.08 8.36
C ALA A 362 9.71 18.60 6.91
N THR A 363 8.48 18.63 6.45
CA THR A 363 8.09 18.56 5.02
C THR A 363 7.49 19.88 4.56
N SER A 364 7.88 21.00 5.16
CA SER A 364 7.65 22.28 4.51
C SER A 364 8.63 22.38 3.35
N MET A 365 8.08 22.39 2.12
CA MET A 365 8.81 22.56 0.86
C MET A 365 9.62 23.89 0.83
N TRP A 366 9.45 24.76 1.83
CA TRP A 366 9.96 26.14 1.87
C TRP A 366 10.58 26.55 3.21
N GLU A 367 10.63 25.68 4.23
CA GLU A 367 11.27 26.04 5.50
C GLU A 367 12.78 25.79 5.42
N SER A 368 13.54 26.84 5.69
CA SER A 368 14.99 26.75 5.84
C SER A 368 15.33 25.81 7.01
N LYS A 369 16.43 25.08 6.86
CA LYS A 369 17.01 24.18 7.89
C LYS A 369 17.30 24.88 9.23
N ASP A 370 17.20 26.21 9.30
CA ASP A 370 17.60 27.05 10.43
C ASP A 370 16.56 27.17 11.56
N LYS A 371 15.44 26.42 11.51
CA LYS A 371 14.40 26.42 12.59
C LYS A 371 14.23 25.09 13.33
N MET A 372 15.22 24.19 13.30
CA MET A 372 15.10 22.87 13.94
C MET A 372 15.44 22.80 15.45
N ASP A 373 15.60 23.93 16.15
CA ASP A 373 16.23 23.94 17.49
C ASP A 373 15.31 24.17 18.70
N GLU A 374 13.97 24.10 18.57
CA GLU A 374 13.06 24.21 19.72
C GLU A 374 12.28 22.92 19.95
N THR A 375 12.75 22.08 20.90
CA THR A 375 11.99 21.13 21.74
C THR A 375 10.73 20.47 21.16
N HIS A 376 10.72 20.11 19.88
CA HIS A 376 9.57 19.48 19.26
C HIS A 376 9.61 17.97 19.51
N GLU A 377 8.54 17.44 20.13
CA GLU A 377 8.28 16.01 20.18
C GLU A 377 8.44 15.38 18.79
N THR A 378 9.35 14.41 18.69
CA THR A 378 9.57 13.60 17.48
C THR A 378 8.46 12.56 17.33
N PHE A 379 8.31 11.99 16.13
CA PHE A 379 7.42 10.83 15.96
C PHE A 379 7.85 9.68 16.89
N GLU A 380 9.15 9.44 17.03
CA GLU A 380 9.70 8.43 17.95
C GLU A 380 9.17 8.58 19.38
N SER A 381 9.23 9.78 19.95
CA SER A 381 8.71 10.03 21.30
C SER A 381 7.22 9.68 21.40
N LYS A 382 6.42 10.11 20.41
CA LYS A 382 4.98 9.87 20.38
C LYS A 382 4.64 8.39 20.26
N ALA A 383 5.34 7.65 19.40
CA ALA A 383 5.05 6.23 19.24
C ALA A 383 5.51 5.40 20.43
N ASN A 384 6.61 5.78 21.09
CA ASN A 384 7.03 5.12 22.34
C ASN A 384 5.97 5.30 23.44
N GLU A 385 5.41 6.51 23.57
CA GLU A 385 4.28 6.76 24.48
C GLU A 385 3.05 5.94 24.09
N LEU A 386 2.68 5.93 22.80
CA LEU A 386 1.57 5.12 22.30
C LEU A 386 1.80 3.63 22.53
N GLU A 387 3.01 3.12 22.38
CA GLU A 387 3.31 1.72 22.59
C GLU A 387 3.04 1.30 24.04
N ILE A 388 3.40 2.15 25.01
CA ILE A 388 3.07 1.91 26.43
C ILE A 388 1.55 1.86 26.62
N ARG A 389 0.82 2.84 26.06
CA ARG A 389 -0.64 2.92 26.12
C ARG A 389 -1.31 1.68 25.50
N ILE A 390 -0.86 1.29 24.31
CA ILE A 390 -1.34 0.11 23.58
C ILE A 390 -1.06 -1.17 24.36
N ARG A 391 0.16 -1.36 24.90
CA ARG A 391 0.50 -2.55 25.69
C ARG A 391 -0.41 -2.67 26.92
N ARG A 392 -0.66 -1.58 27.63
CA ARG A 392 -1.59 -1.54 28.76
C ARG A 392 -3.01 -1.89 28.34
N PHE A 393 -3.49 -1.32 27.23
CA PHE A 393 -4.81 -1.64 26.67
C PHE A 393 -4.93 -3.13 26.29
N ARG A 394 -3.94 -3.70 25.59
CA ARG A 394 -3.94 -5.12 25.20
C ARG A 394 -3.86 -6.06 26.42
N ALA A 395 -3.11 -5.67 27.46
CA ALA A 395 -3.06 -6.38 28.73
C ALA A 395 -4.45 -6.41 29.40
N ALA A 396 -5.15 -5.27 29.43
CA ALA A 396 -6.51 -5.16 29.97
C ALA A 396 -7.54 -5.97 29.15
N GLU A 397 -7.48 -5.93 27.82
CA GLU A 397 -8.32 -6.78 26.95
C GLU A 397 -8.09 -8.27 27.27
N LYS A 398 -6.83 -8.67 27.46
CA LYS A 398 -6.49 -10.05 27.80
C LYS A 398 -7.03 -10.43 29.17
N ALA A 399 -6.90 -9.57 30.17
CA ALA A 399 -7.44 -9.79 31.51
C ALA A 399 -8.97 -9.95 31.49
N GLN A 400 -9.68 -9.04 30.80
CA GLN A 400 -11.14 -9.13 30.66
C GLN A 400 -11.57 -10.42 29.99
N SER A 401 -10.87 -10.86 28.93
CA SER A 401 -11.17 -12.13 28.24
C SER A 401 -11.03 -13.37 29.13
N LEU A 402 -10.24 -13.27 30.21
CA LEU A 402 -10.03 -14.32 31.18
C LEU A 402 -10.89 -14.16 32.46
N GLY A 403 -11.76 -13.15 32.51
CA GLY A 403 -12.57 -12.84 33.69
C GLY A 403 -11.75 -12.29 34.87
N LEU A 404 -10.58 -11.70 34.61
CA LEU A 404 -9.69 -11.12 35.62
C LEU A 404 -9.87 -9.59 35.72
N PRO A 405 -9.44 -8.95 36.82
CA PRO A 405 -9.34 -7.49 36.90
C PRO A 405 -8.47 -6.91 35.78
N LEU A 406 -8.83 -5.74 35.24
CA LEU A 406 -8.16 -5.16 34.05
C LEU A 406 -6.65 -4.91 34.24
N ASN A 407 -6.19 -4.72 35.47
CA ASN A 407 -4.78 -4.49 35.80
C ASN A 407 -4.01 -5.79 36.13
N ALA A 408 -4.56 -6.97 35.87
CA ALA A 408 -3.94 -8.24 36.25
C ALA A 408 -2.58 -8.52 35.57
N PHE A 409 -2.26 -7.82 34.49
CA PHE A 409 -1.03 -8.00 33.70
C PHE A 409 -0.22 -6.70 33.52
N GLU A 410 -0.52 -5.67 34.31
CA GLU A 410 0.23 -4.39 34.29
C GLU A 410 1.62 -4.50 34.94
#